data_AF-A0A853LLD1-F1
#
_entry.id   AF-A0A853LLD1-F1
#
_cell.length_a   1.000
_cell.length_b   1.000
_cell.length_c   1.000
_cell.angle_alpha   90.00
_cell.angle_beta   90.00
_cell.angle_gamma   90.00
#
_symmetry.space_group_name_H-M   'P 1'
#
loop_
_entity.id
_entity.type
_entity.pdbx_description
1 polymer ?
#
loop_
_entity_poly.entity_id
_entity_poly.type
_entity_poly.pdbx_seq_one_letter_code
_entity_poly.pdbx_strand_id
1 'polypeptide(L)'
;MTADRVPGLFTLVLHTHLPWLAHHGRWPVGEEWLYQSWAAAYLPLMRVLNTLADEDRRGVVTLGVTPVVNAQLDDPYCLDGMHHWLANWRLRALEAQTAAAGVRAIAASKSASYPSCTPEALRALGIREGAEADRSLDEFATLWRHGGSPLLRRLIDAGTVELLGGPLAHPFQPLLAPRLREFALREGLADAQARLGTRPGGIWAPECAYAPGLEHDYAGAGVTHFMVDGPSLHGDTALGRPVGDSDVIAFGRDLQVSYRVWSPKSGYPGHAAYRDFHTYDHLTGLKPARVTGRHVPSDGKAPYDPARADHAVDAHVADFVEVVRNRLRSESERIGRPAHVVAAFDTELFGHWWYEGPTWLQRVLRALPEAGVRVGTLNDAISAGFVGDPVALPPSSWGSGKDWQVWAGDQVADLVQLNTEVVETALSTVDKALSQTSGGPAPRDPVADQILRETLLTVSSDWPFMVSKDSAADYARYRAHLHAHAAREIAGALASGRRDAAQRLAEGWNRADGLFGALDARRLPR
;
A
#
# COMPACT_ATOMS: atom_id res chain seq x y z
N MET A 1 -5.55 -29.09 -26.49
CA MET A 1 -5.70 -29.92 -25.28
C MET A 1 -6.20 -29.00 -24.18
N THR A 2 -7.40 -29.21 -23.66
CA THR A 2 -7.89 -28.47 -22.49
C THR A 2 -7.03 -28.87 -21.30
N ALA A 3 -6.31 -27.93 -20.68
CA ALA A 3 -5.52 -28.20 -19.49
C ALA A 3 -6.41 -28.83 -18.40
N ASP A 4 -5.88 -29.84 -17.70
CA ASP A 4 -6.60 -30.50 -16.61
C ASP A 4 -6.91 -29.48 -15.51
N ARG A 5 -8.19 -29.39 -15.12
CA ARG A 5 -8.69 -28.36 -14.22
C ARG A 5 -8.15 -28.62 -12.82
N VAL A 6 -7.46 -27.64 -12.24
CA VAL A 6 -6.96 -27.74 -10.87
C VAL A 6 -8.11 -27.48 -9.89
N PRO A 7 -8.35 -28.37 -8.90
CA PRO A 7 -9.38 -28.14 -7.89
C PRO A 7 -8.98 -26.96 -7.01
N GLY A 8 -9.90 -26.01 -6.84
CA GLY A 8 -9.74 -24.89 -5.92
C GLY A 8 -9.86 -23.51 -6.55
N LEU A 9 -9.41 -22.51 -5.80
CA LEU A 9 -9.40 -21.10 -6.17
C LEU A 9 -8.06 -20.47 -5.73
N PHE A 10 -7.44 -19.70 -6.62
CA PHE A 10 -6.31 -18.84 -6.29
C PHE A 10 -6.75 -17.37 -6.24
N THR A 11 -6.31 -16.64 -5.21
CA THR A 11 -6.53 -15.20 -5.09
C THR A 11 -5.20 -14.48 -4.89
N LEU A 12 -4.99 -13.46 -5.72
CA LEU A 12 -3.90 -12.50 -5.55
C LEU A 12 -4.45 -11.25 -4.86
N VAL A 13 -3.84 -10.86 -3.74
CA VAL A 13 -4.19 -9.65 -2.98
C VAL A 13 -3.03 -8.66 -3.05
N LEU A 14 -3.29 -7.42 -3.45
CA LEU A 14 -2.31 -6.34 -3.47
C LEU A 14 -2.72 -5.25 -2.48
N HIS A 15 -1.81 -4.82 -1.61
CA HIS A 15 -2.05 -3.76 -0.64
C HIS A 15 -1.32 -2.47 -1.03
N THR A 16 -2.08 -1.45 -1.43
CA THR A 16 -1.56 -0.14 -1.82
C THR A 16 -1.68 0.84 -0.66
N HIS A 17 -0.55 1.28 -0.13
CA HIS A 17 -0.50 2.19 1.00
C HIS A 17 0.78 3.01 1.05
N LEU A 18 0.61 4.30 1.31
CA LEU A 18 1.64 5.20 1.81
C LEU A 18 1.00 6.10 2.88
N PRO A 19 1.75 6.54 3.90
CA PRO A 19 1.27 7.56 4.83
C PRO A 19 0.97 8.86 4.07
N TRP A 20 0.33 9.82 4.74
CA TRP A 20 0.20 11.17 4.18
C TRP A 20 1.60 11.79 4.03
N LEU A 21 2.07 12.03 2.81
CA LEU A 21 3.43 12.55 2.52
C LEU A 21 3.41 13.97 1.95
N ALA A 22 2.29 14.39 1.35
CA ALA A 22 2.13 15.70 0.74
C ALA A 22 2.46 16.82 1.73
N HIS A 23 3.26 17.81 1.31
CA HIS A 23 3.72 18.93 2.14
C HIS A 23 4.67 18.57 3.29
N HIS A 24 5.04 17.30 3.46
CA HIS A 24 5.83 16.82 4.60
C HIS A 24 7.22 16.32 4.17
N GLY A 25 7.97 17.20 3.52
CA GLY A 25 9.32 16.91 3.02
C GLY A 25 9.31 16.37 1.60
N ARG A 26 10.29 16.78 0.79
CA ARG A 26 10.39 16.36 -0.62
C ARG A 26 11.42 15.28 -0.84
N TRP A 27 12.64 15.46 -0.33
CA TRP A 27 13.77 14.57 -0.55
C TRP A 27 14.72 14.62 0.66
N PRO A 28 15.37 13.50 1.05
CA PRO A 28 15.31 12.15 0.46
C PRO A 28 14.12 11.30 0.92
N VAL A 29 13.36 11.81 1.88
CA VAL A 29 12.18 11.17 2.49
C VAL A 29 10.99 12.13 2.38
N GLY A 30 9.79 11.59 2.23
CA GLY A 30 8.57 12.37 2.03
C GLY A 30 7.96 12.12 0.66
N GLU A 31 7.63 13.18 -0.06
CA GLU A 31 6.96 13.12 -1.37
C GLU A 31 7.72 12.31 -2.43
N GLU A 32 9.05 12.22 -2.37
CA GLU A 32 9.83 11.37 -3.28
C GLU A 32 9.35 9.90 -3.22
N TRP A 33 8.95 9.39 -2.06
CA TRP A 33 8.41 8.03 -1.94
C TRP A 33 7.07 7.87 -2.67
N LEU A 34 6.20 8.88 -2.57
CA LEU A 34 4.94 8.92 -3.29
C LEU A 34 5.18 8.88 -4.80
N TYR A 35 6.01 9.79 -5.32
CA TYR A 35 6.22 9.90 -6.76
C TYR A 35 6.98 8.71 -7.34
N GLN A 36 7.97 8.16 -6.62
CA GLN A 36 8.64 6.93 -7.05
C GLN A 36 7.71 5.73 -7.06
N SER A 37 6.82 5.59 -6.07
CA SER A 37 5.84 4.50 -6.02
C SER A 37 4.78 4.67 -7.12
N TRP A 38 4.34 5.90 -7.37
CA TRP A 38 3.38 6.20 -8.42
C TRP A 38 3.95 5.91 -9.81
N ALA A 39 5.16 6.41 -10.11
CA ALA A 39 5.81 6.20 -11.39
C ALA A 39 6.15 4.73 -11.65
N ALA A 40 6.70 4.05 -10.63
CA ALA A 40 7.27 2.73 -10.83
C ALA A 40 6.29 1.59 -10.54
N ALA A 41 5.25 1.79 -9.72
CA ALA A 41 4.30 0.74 -9.36
C ALA A 41 2.86 1.07 -9.79
N TYR A 42 2.33 2.25 -9.50
CA TYR A 42 0.89 2.51 -9.72
C TYR A 42 0.53 2.74 -11.19
N LEU A 43 1.32 3.52 -11.93
CA LEU A 43 1.14 3.67 -13.39
C LEU A 43 1.24 2.30 -14.09
N PRO A 44 2.31 1.51 -13.91
CA PRO A 44 2.41 0.20 -14.54
C PRO A 44 1.32 -0.78 -14.10
N LEU A 45 0.94 -0.82 -12.82
CA LEU A 45 -0.14 -1.68 -12.34
C LEU A 45 -1.47 -1.34 -13.01
N MET A 46 -1.83 -0.05 -13.07
CA MET A 46 -3.06 0.37 -13.74
C MET A 46 -3.05 0.03 -15.22
N ARG A 47 -1.89 0.14 -15.90
CA ARG A 47 -1.71 -0.33 -17.28
C ARG A 47 -1.98 -1.83 -17.42
N VAL A 48 -1.44 -2.65 -16.51
CA VAL A 48 -1.68 -4.10 -16.47
C VAL A 48 -3.15 -4.41 -16.26
N LEU A 49 -3.79 -3.80 -15.25
CA LEU A 49 -5.18 -4.05 -14.92
C LEU A 49 -6.14 -3.57 -16.01
N ASN A 50 -5.91 -2.39 -16.60
CA ASN A 50 -6.69 -1.92 -17.74
C ASN A 50 -6.56 -2.86 -18.95
N THR A 51 -5.35 -3.36 -19.23
CA THR A 51 -5.16 -4.33 -20.33
C THR A 51 -5.95 -5.62 -20.07
N LEU A 52 -5.98 -6.11 -18.83
CA LEU A 52 -6.77 -7.30 -18.47
C LEU A 52 -8.27 -7.01 -18.50
N ALA A 53 -8.70 -5.80 -18.12
CA ALA A 53 -10.08 -5.35 -18.22
C ALA A 53 -10.56 -5.25 -19.69
N ASP A 54 -9.72 -4.72 -20.59
CA ASP A 54 -9.99 -4.64 -22.03
C ASP A 54 -10.07 -6.05 -22.68
N GLU A 55 -9.47 -7.05 -22.05
CA GLU A 55 -9.62 -8.48 -22.39
C GLU A 55 -10.90 -9.12 -21.77
N ASP A 56 -11.79 -8.33 -21.17
CA ASP A 56 -13.00 -8.75 -20.41
C ASP A 56 -12.69 -9.76 -19.29
N ARG A 57 -11.48 -9.67 -18.70
CA ARG A 57 -11.12 -10.49 -17.54
C ARG A 57 -11.68 -9.86 -16.26
N ARG A 58 -12.35 -10.70 -15.47
CA ARG A 58 -13.01 -10.33 -14.21
C ARG A 58 -12.40 -11.08 -13.04
N GLY A 59 -12.47 -10.47 -11.86
CA GLY A 59 -11.97 -11.05 -10.61
C GLY A 59 -10.49 -11.42 -10.66
N VAL A 60 -9.66 -10.60 -11.32
CA VAL A 60 -8.24 -10.94 -11.52
C VAL A 60 -7.40 -10.68 -10.27
N VAL A 61 -7.78 -9.68 -9.45
CA VAL A 61 -7.03 -9.24 -8.26
C VAL A 61 -8.02 -8.70 -7.22
N THR A 62 -7.75 -8.99 -5.95
CA THR A 62 -8.30 -8.23 -4.82
C THR A 62 -7.33 -7.09 -4.48
N LEU A 63 -7.74 -5.85 -4.67
CA LEU A 63 -6.91 -4.65 -4.55
C LEU A 63 -7.30 -3.87 -3.30
N GLY A 64 -6.43 -3.86 -2.31
CA GLY A 64 -6.51 -2.96 -1.16
C GLY A 64 -5.97 -1.58 -1.52
N VAL A 65 -6.77 -0.54 -1.29
CA VAL A 65 -6.36 0.85 -1.43
C VAL A 65 -6.74 1.59 -0.15
N THR A 66 -5.74 2.04 0.60
CA THR A 66 -6.01 2.79 1.83
C THR A 66 -6.62 4.16 1.52
N PRO A 67 -7.54 4.68 2.35
CA PRO A 67 -8.13 5.99 2.10
C PRO A 67 -7.08 7.11 1.99
N VAL A 68 -6.04 7.08 2.82
CA VAL A 68 -4.94 8.07 2.79
C VAL A 68 -4.15 8.08 1.49
N VAL A 69 -3.85 6.91 0.88
CA VAL A 69 -3.16 6.90 -0.42
C VAL A 69 -4.11 7.37 -1.51
N ASN A 70 -5.38 6.97 -1.48
CA ASN A 70 -6.36 7.43 -2.48
C ASN A 70 -6.57 8.95 -2.40
N ALA A 71 -6.56 9.53 -1.19
CA ALA A 71 -6.60 10.97 -1.01
C ALA A 71 -5.39 11.68 -1.65
N GLN A 72 -4.19 11.12 -1.55
CA GLN A 72 -2.99 11.67 -2.21
C GLN A 72 -3.07 11.55 -3.74
N LEU A 73 -3.62 10.45 -4.25
CA LEU A 73 -3.76 10.24 -5.70
C LEU A 73 -4.80 11.16 -6.35
N ASP A 74 -5.68 11.77 -5.55
CA ASP A 74 -6.68 12.75 -6.00
C ASP A 74 -6.32 14.20 -5.63
N ASP A 75 -5.23 14.41 -4.89
CA ASP A 75 -4.87 15.72 -4.38
C ASP A 75 -4.24 16.60 -5.49
N PRO A 76 -4.75 17.82 -5.75
CA PRO A 76 -4.22 18.69 -6.80
C PRO A 76 -2.73 19.04 -6.65
N TYR A 77 -2.23 19.18 -5.42
CA TYR A 77 -0.82 19.45 -5.17
C TYR A 77 0.03 18.22 -5.51
N CYS A 78 -0.39 17.03 -5.10
CA CYS A 78 0.27 15.77 -5.49
C CYS A 78 0.24 15.53 -7.00
N LEU A 79 -0.88 15.84 -7.68
CA LEU A 79 -1.00 15.69 -9.13
C LEU A 79 -0.02 16.58 -9.89
N ASP A 80 0.12 17.85 -9.47
CA ASP A 80 1.10 18.78 -10.03
C ASP A 80 2.54 18.31 -9.72
N GLY A 81 2.79 17.89 -8.48
CA GLY A 81 4.08 17.34 -8.06
C GLY A 81 4.49 16.11 -8.87
N MET A 82 3.55 15.20 -9.12
CA MET A 82 3.79 13.98 -9.91
C MET A 82 4.10 14.31 -11.37
N HIS A 83 3.36 15.24 -11.99
CA HIS A 83 3.68 15.71 -13.35
C HIS A 83 5.10 16.29 -13.43
N HIS A 84 5.47 17.16 -12.48
CA HIS A 84 6.83 17.70 -12.40
C HIS A 84 7.89 16.62 -12.19
N TRP A 85 7.61 15.62 -11.34
CA TRP A 85 8.52 14.53 -11.09
C TRP A 85 8.77 13.68 -12.35
N LEU A 86 7.72 13.34 -13.09
CA LEU A 86 7.82 12.62 -14.37
C LEU A 86 8.60 13.43 -15.42
N ALA A 87 8.38 14.75 -15.49
CA ALA A 87 9.13 15.63 -16.38
C ALA A 87 10.63 15.66 -16.01
N ASN A 88 10.94 15.70 -14.71
CA ASN A 88 12.31 15.61 -14.22
C ASN A 88 12.95 14.24 -14.49
N TRP A 89 12.19 13.14 -14.42
CA TRP A 89 12.66 11.82 -14.83
C TRP A 89 13.08 11.80 -16.30
N ARG A 90 12.26 12.37 -17.19
CA ARG A 90 12.61 12.53 -18.62
C ARG A 90 13.90 13.32 -18.82
N LEU A 91 14.11 14.41 -18.08
CA LEU A 91 15.34 15.19 -18.14
C LEU A 91 16.58 14.39 -17.69
N ARG A 92 16.47 13.64 -16.59
CA ARG A 92 17.54 12.76 -16.10
C ARG A 92 17.86 11.65 -17.10
N ALA A 93 16.85 11.12 -17.80
CA ALA A 93 17.04 10.16 -18.87
C ALA A 93 17.79 10.75 -20.09
N LEU A 94 17.46 11.99 -20.47
CA LEU A 94 18.19 12.71 -21.51
C LEU A 94 19.64 13.00 -21.11
N GLU A 95 19.88 13.35 -19.85
CA GLU A 95 21.23 13.49 -19.30
C GLU A 95 22.02 12.18 -19.41
N ALA A 96 21.45 11.05 -18.99
CA ALA A 96 22.07 9.73 -19.15
C ALA A 96 22.35 9.38 -20.62
N GLN A 97 21.43 9.72 -21.53
CA GLN A 97 21.58 9.48 -22.98
C GLN A 97 22.73 10.29 -23.59
N THR A 98 22.91 11.53 -23.14
CA THR A 98 23.87 12.49 -23.67
C THR A 98 25.18 12.53 -22.88
N ALA A 99 25.28 11.79 -21.77
CA ALA A 99 26.40 11.81 -20.83
C ALA A 99 27.79 11.63 -21.50
N ALA A 100 27.85 10.93 -22.65
CA ALA A 100 29.07 10.83 -23.47
C ALA A 100 29.63 12.19 -23.96
N ALA A 101 28.81 13.24 -24.03
CA ALA A 101 29.23 14.60 -24.40
C ALA A 101 29.77 15.42 -23.20
N GLY A 102 29.56 14.95 -21.97
CA GLY A 102 29.96 15.60 -20.72
C GLY A 102 31.08 14.86 -19.99
N VAL A 103 32.20 14.56 -20.67
CA VAL A 103 33.36 13.81 -20.13
C VAL A 103 33.87 14.37 -18.78
N ARG A 104 33.65 15.66 -18.50
CA ARG A 104 34.05 16.30 -17.23
C ARG A 104 33.09 16.05 -16.05
N ALA A 105 31.79 15.87 -16.29
CA ALA A 105 30.81 15.64 -15.23
C ALA A 105 30.80 14.16 -14.78
N ILE A 106 30.91 13.22 -15.73
CA ILE A 106 31.02 11.79 -15.42
C ILE A 106 32.28 11.51 -14.59
N ALA A 107 33.43 12.06 -14.98
CA ALA A 107 34.71 11.79 -14.29
C ALA A 107 34.75 12.22 -12.81
N ALA A 108 33.84 13.08 -12.36
CA ALA A 108 33.72 13.52 -10.97
C ALA A 108 32.67 12.73 -10.16
N SER A 109 31.85 11.89 -10.80
CA SER A 109 30.81 11.11 -10.13
C SER A 109 31.39 9.92 -9.37
N LYS A 110 30.82 9.60 -8.19
CA LYS A 110 31.18 8.41 -7.41
C LYS A 110 30.92 7.10 -8.17
N SER A 111 29.97 7.10 -9.10
CA SER A 111 29.62 5.94 -9.94
C SER A 111 30.43 5.83 -11.22
N ALA A 112 31.36 6.76 -11.51
CA ALA A 112 32.06 6.82 -12.80
C ALA A 112 32.83 5.53 -13.16
N SER A 113 33.33 4.83 -12.15
CA SER A 113 34.08 3.57 -12.31
C SER A 113 33.19 2.33 -12.35
N TYR A 114 31.88 2.46 -12.14
CA TYR A 114 30.99 1.31 -12.03
C TYR A 114 30.82 0.69 -13.43
N PRO A 115 30.91 -0.65 -13.58
CA PRO A 115 30.66 -1.31 -14.87
C PRO A 115 29.28 -0.99 -15.45
N SER A 116 28.30 -0.75 -14.58
CA SER A 116 26.94 -0.34 -14.93
C SER A 116 26.82 1.11 -15.41
N CYS A 117 27.83 1.97 -15.17
CA CYS A 117 27.81 3.40 -15.50
C CYS A 117 28.79 3.79 -16.62
N THR A 118 29.22 2.84 -17.45
CA THR A 118 29.97 3.18 -18.68
C THR A 118 29.15 4.11 -19.59
N PRO A 119 29.78 4.97 -20.41
CA PRO A 119 29.04 5.84 -21.33
C PRO A 119 28.06 5.08 -22.23
N GLU A 120 28.42 3.88 -22.67
CA GLU A 120 27.56 2.99 -23.46
C GLU A 120 26.36 2.48 -22.65
N ALA A 121 26.59 2.04 -21.41
CA ALA A 121 25.52 1.56 -20.53
C ALA A 121 24.54 2.68 -20.14
N LEU A 122 25.05 3.88 -19.80
CA LEU A 122 24.22 5.05 -19.50
C LEU A 122 23.45 5.52 -20.72
N ARG A 123 24.04 5.49 -21.91
CA ARG A 123 23.32 5.83 -23.15
C ARG A 123 22.15 4.86 -23.39
N ALA A 124 22.39 3.56 -23.25
CA ALA A 124 21.35 2.54 -23.42
C ALA A 124 20.25 2.66 -22.34
N LEU A 125 20.63 2.98 -21.10
CA LEU A 125 19.68 3.25 -20.02
C LEU A 125 18.84 4.50 -20.32
N GLY A 126 19.48 5.61 -20.67
CA GLY A 126 18.82 6.89 -20.93
C GLY A 126 17.78 6.80 -22.05
N ILE A 127 18.07 6.05 -23.13
CA ILE A 127 17.09 5.78 -24.19
C ILE A 127 15.84 5.06 -23.65
N ARG A 128 16.03 4.03 -22.81
CA ARG A 128 14.91 3.25 -22.26
C ARG A 128 14.11 4.03 -21.22
N GLU A 129 14.79 4.65 -20.28
CA GLU A 129 14.18 5.47 -19.23
C GLU A 129 13.47 6.68 -19.84
N GLY A 130 14.00 7.26 -20.92
CA GLY A 130 13.38 8.35 -21.65
C GLY A 130 12.07 7.91 -22.30
N ALA A 131 12.05 6.74 -22.95
CA ALA A 131 10.85 6.18 -23.55
C ALA A 131 9.77 5.85 -22.50
N GLU A 132 10.14 5.30 -21.34
CA GLU A 132 9.17 5.02 -20.27
C GLU A 132 8.69 6.31 -19.58
N ALA A 133 9.56 7.31 -19.41
CA ALA A 133 9.17 8.61 -18.89
C ALA A 133 8.19 9.33 -19.83
N ASP A 134 8.44 9.30 -21.14
CA ASP A 134 7.54 9.87 -22.16
C ASP A 134 6.17 9.17 -22.13
N ARG A 135 6.16 7.83 -22.12
CA ARG A 135 4.92 7.06 -21.98
C ARG A 135 4.18 7.41 -20.68
N SER A 136 4.90 7.51 -19.57
CA SER A 136 4.31 7.82 -18.26
C SER A 136 3.74 9.24 -18.21
N LEU A 137 4.39 10.21 -18.85
CA LEU A 137 3.90 11.58 -18.99
C LEU A 137 2.62 11.63 -19.84
N ASP A 138 2.62 10.95 -20.98
CA ASP A 138 1.44 10.91 -21.86
C ASP A 138 0.26 10.23 -21.16
N GLU A 139 0.50 9.09 -20.49
CA GLU A 139 -0.51 8.40 -19.69
C GLU A 139 -1.03 9.29 -18.56
N PHE A 140 -0.15 9.98 -17.86
CA PHE A 140 -0.54 10.85 -16.76
C PHE A 140 -1.39 12.03 -17.25
N ALA A 141 -0.98 12.68 -18.34
CA ALA A 141 -1.69 13.80 -18.93
C ALA A 141 -3.06 13.40 -19.50
N THR A 142 -3.20 12.18 -20.01
CA THR A 142 -4.44 11.72 -20.65
C THR A 142 -5.41 11.05 -19.68
N LEU A 143 -4.91 10.34 -18.67
CA LEU A 143 -5.73 9.51 -17.77
C LEU A 143 -5.74 10.01 -16.32
N TRP A 144 -4.60 10.46 -15.78
CA TRP A 144 -4.43 10.68 -14.33
C TRP A 144 -4.55 12.12 -13.87
N ARG A 145 -4.45 13.12 -14.76
CA ARG A 145 -4.49 14.57 -14.41
C ARG A 145 -5.74 15.03 -13.64
N HIS A 146 -6.74 14.16 -13.47
CA HIS A 146 -7.97 14.41 -12.74
C HIS A 146 -8.15 13.48 -11.51
N GLY A 147 -7.08 12.82 -11.08
CA GLY A 147 -7.07 11.94 -9.91
C GLY A 147 -7.00 10.45 -10.28
N GLY A 148 -6.59 9.63 -9.32
CA GLY A 148 -6.56 8.17 -9.43
C GLY A 148 -7.94 7.51 -9.27
N SER A 149 -8.83 8.15 -8.51
CA SER A 149 -10.16 7.60 -8.22
C SER A 149 -11.00 7.29 -9.46
N PRO A 150 -11.11 8.16 -10.48
CA PRO A 150 -11.85 7.84 -11.71
C PRO A 150 -11.31 6.63 -12.46
N LEU A 151 -10.02 6.32 -12.35
CA LEU A 151 -9.40 5.17 -13.01
C LEU A 151 -9.69 3.87 -12.23
N LEU A 152 -9.56 3.92 -10.90
CA LEU A 152 -9.93 2.80 -10.03
C LEU A 152 -11.42 2.43 -10.16
N ARG A 153 -12.31 3.43 -10.26
CA ARG A 153 -13.75 3.23 -10.53
C ARG A 153 -13.99 2.35 -11.74
N ARG A 154 -13.30 2.61 -12.87
CA ARG A 154 -13.49 1.81 -14.09
C ARG A 154 -13.16 0.33 -13.88
N LEU A 155 -12.10 0.04 -13.14
CA LEU A 155 -11.70 -1.34 -12.85
C LEU A 155 -12.70 -2.04 -11.91
N ILE A 156 -13.25 -1.30 -10.95
CA ILE A 156 -14.29 -1.79 -10.04
C ILE A 156 -15.59 -2.05 -10.81
N ASP A 157 -16.04 -1.10 -11.63
CA ASP A 157 -17.27 -1.19 -12.43
C ASP A 157 -17.18 -2.31 -13.48
N ALA A 158 -16.00 -2.55 -14.04
CA ALA A 158 -15.74 -3.69 -14.94
C ALA A 158 -15.74 -5.05 -14.22
N GLY A 159 -15.70 -5.05 -12.88
CA GLY A 159 -15.53 -6.27 -12.08
C GLY A 159 -14.15 -6.92 -12.26
N THR A 160 -13.17 -6.18 -12.79
CA THR A 160 -11.80 -6.64 -12.95
C THR A 160 -11.14 -6.83 -11.59
N VAL A 161 -11.39 -5.92 -10.65
CA VAL A 161 -10.86 -6.00 -9.28
C VAL A 161 -11.97 -6.01 -8.24
N GLU A 162 -11.74 -6.72 -7.15
CA GLU A 162 -12.43 -6.45 -5.88
C GLU A 162 -11.66 -5.36 -5.13
N LEU A 163 -12.36 -4.41 -4.53
CA LEU A 163 -11.75 -3.37 -3.69
C LEU A 163 -11.78 -3.76 -2.21
N LEU A 164 -10.63 -3.73 -1.55
CA LEU A 164 -10.55 -3.69 -0.08
C LEU A 164 -10.32 -2.25 0.39
N GLY A 165 -11.10 -1.84 1.40
CA GLY A 165 -10.95 -0.57 2.07
C GLY A 165 -10.11 -0.69 3.34
N GLY A 166 -10.29 0.30 4.22
CA GLY A 166 -9.67 0.31 5.54
C GLY A 166 -9.97 1.61 6.28
N PRO A 167 -9.43 1.77 7.49
CA PRO A 167 -9.53 3.01 8.25
C PRO A 167 -8.74 4.16 7.59
N LEU A 168 -9.20 5.40 7.80
CA LEU A 168 -8.74 6.62 7.11
C LEU A 168 -7.22 6.72 6.92
N ALA A 169 -6.45 6.69 8.01
CA ALA A 169 -5.00 6.92 8.02
C ALA A 169 -4.23 5.69 8.49
N HIS A 170 -4.72 4.48 8.15
CA HIS A 170 -4.05 3.21 8.47
C HIS A 170 -3.52 3.08 9.92
N PRO A 171 -4.29 3.44 10.96
CA PRO A 171 -3.81 3.34 12.34
C PRO A 171 -3.70 1.89 12.81
N PHE A 172 -2.75 1.61 13.71
CA PHE A 172 -2.61 0.29 14.32
C PHE A 172 -3.78 0.01 15.28
N GLN A 173 -4.84 -0.62 14.76
CA GLN A 173 -6.14 -0.77 15.42
C GLN A 173 -6.12 -1.44 16.80
N PRO A 174 -5.30 -2.49 17.08
CA PRO A 174 -5.32 -3.16 18.37
C PRO A 174 -5.04 -2.27 19.58
N LEU A 175 -4.25 -1.20 19.40
CA LEU A 175 -3.86 -0.28 20.47
C LEU A 175 -4.68 1.02 20.48
N LEU A 176 -5.57 1.21 19.49
CA LEU A 176 -6.32 2.44 19.33
C LEU A 176 -7.55 2.48 20.24
N ALA A 177 -7.85 3.65 20.80
CA ALA A 177 -9.05 3.85 21.60
C ALA A 177 -10.31 3.41 20.82
N PRO A 178 -11.20 2.55 21.38
CA PRO A 178 -12.29 1.93 20.63
C PRO A 178 -13.18 2.90 19.84
N ARG A 179 -13.55 4.04 20.45
CA ARG A 179 -14.37 5.08 19.78
C ARG A 179 -13.66 5.69 18.56
N LEU A 180 -12.35 5.95 18.66
CA LEU A 180 -11.57 6.48 17.54
C LEU A 180 -11.32 5.41 16.47
N ARG A 181 -11.16 4.15 16.86
CA ARG A 181 -11.05 3.00 15.96
C ARG A 181 -12.30 2.80 15.11
N GLU A 182 -13.48 2.75 15.75
CA GLU A 182 -14.76 2.66 15.03
C GLU A 182 -14.93 3.85 14.08
N PHE A 183 -14.66 5.07 14.56
CA PHE A 183 -14.74 6.28 13.75
C PHE A 183 -13.82 6.21 12.52
N ALA A 184 -12.54 5.89 12.71
CA ALA A 184 -11.57 5.80 11.64
C ALA A 184 -11.97 4.79 10.56
N LEU A 185 -12.50 3.63 10.97
CA LEU A 185 -12.99 2.60 10.06
C LEU A 185 -14.23 3.06 9.28
N ARG A 186 -15.26 3.56 9.96
CA ARG A 186 -16.51 3.98 9.32
C ARG A 186 -16.31 5.13 8.35
N GLU A 187 -15.51 6.12 8.74
CA GLU A 187 -15.15 7.25 7.89
C GLU A 187 -14.26 6.81 6.73
N GLY A 188 -13.35 5.85 6.94
CA GLY A 188 -12.50 5.31 5.87
C GLY A 188 -13.31 4.61 4.77
N LEU A 189 -14.30 3.79 5.16
CA LEU A 189 -15.23 3.15 4.23
C LEU A 189 -16.15 4.18 3.53
N ALA A 190 -16.53 5.25 4.22
CA ALA A 190 -17.32 6.33 3.64
C ALA A 190 -16.51 7.19 2.64
N ASP A 191 -15.25 7.48 2.94
CA ASP A 191 -14.33 8.19 2.04
C ASP A 191 -14.09 7.36 0.77
N ALA A 192 -13.85 6.04 0.92
CA ALA A 192 -13.77 5.13 -0.22
C ALA A 192 -15.05 5.14 -1.08
N GLN A 193 -16.24 5.08 -0.47
CA GLN A 193 -17.52 5.19 -1.20
C GLN A 193 -17.66 6.52 -1.94
N ALA A 194 -17.29 7.64 -1.31
CA ALA A 194 -17.40 8.96 -1.92
C ALA A 194 -16.43 9.12 -3.12
N ARG A 195 -15.20 8.60 -2.98
CA ARG A 195 -14.15 8.68 -3.99
C ARG A 195 -14.28 7.64 -5.10
N LEU A 196 -14.75 6.44 -4.80
CA LEU A 196 -14.72 5.30 -5.72
C LEU A 196 -16.11 4.81 -6.12
N GLY A 197 -17.18 5.48 -5.68
CA GLY A 197 -18.56 5.09 -6.03
C GLY A 197 -19.02 3.77 -5.43
N THR A 198 -18.15 3.04 -4.73
CA THR A 198 -18.42 1.74 -4.11
C THR A 198 -17.86 1.71 -2.70
N ARG A 199 -18.69 1.30 -1.73
CA ARG A 199 -18.27 1.05 -0.35
C ARG A 199 -17.64 -0.34 -0.29
N PRO A 200 -16.35 -0.46 0.10
CA PRO A 200 -15.71 -1.76 0.21
C PRO A 200 -16.43 -2.68 1.20
N GLY A 201 -16.69 -3.91 0.78
CA GLY A 201 -17.24 -4.95 1.66
C GLY A 201 -16.16 -5.65 2.48
N GLY A 202 -14.91 -5.68 2.01
CA GLY A 202 -13.75 -6.19 2.74
C GLY A 202 -12.75 -5.10 3.09
N ILE A 203 -11.85 -5.40 4.03
CA ILE A 203 -10.76 -4.49 4.40
C ILE A 203 -9.40 -5.18 4.36
N TRP A 204 -8.39 -4.38 4.05
CA TRP A 204 -7.06 -4.65 4.56
C TRP A 204 -6.97 -4.02 5.96
N ALA A 205 -7.05 -4.85 7.01
CA ALA A 205 -6.80 -4.38 8.36
C ALA A 205 -5.35 -3.88 8.44
N PRO A 206 -5.06 -2.69 8.99
CA PRO A 206 -3.70 -2.18 9.05
C PRO A 206 -2.74 -3.21 9.62
N GLU A 207 -1.72 -3.55 8.84
CA GLU A 207 -0.70 -4.54 9.19
C GLU A 207 -1.21 -5.98 9.40
N CYS A 208 -2.39 -6.28 8.85
CA CYS A 208 -3.18 -7.48 9.19
C CYS A 208 -3.28 -7.65 10.73
N ALA A 209 -3.26 -6.54 11.47
CA ALA A 209 -3.18 -6.56 12.92
C ALA A 209 -4.57 -6.81 13.50
N TYR A 210 -4.62 -7.78 14.40
CA TYR A 210 -5.87 -8.25 14.98
C TYR A 210 -5.74 -8.38 16.50
N ALA A 211 -6.82 -8.04 17.20
CA ALA A 211 -7.10 -8.37 18.59
C ALA A 211 -8.49 -8.99 18.69
N PRO A 212 -8.73 -9.98 19.57
CA PRO A 212 -10.08 -10.50 19.82
C PRO A 212 -11.10 -9.39 20.10
N GLY A 213 -12.26 -9.47 19.46
CA GLY A 213 -13.33 -8.48 19.50
C GLY A 213 -13.34 -7.50 18.33
N LEU A 214 -12.25 -7.36 17.55
CA LEU A 214 -12.23 -6.49 16.36
C LEU A 214 -13.20 -6.94 15.27
N GLU A 215 -13.50 -8.24 15.20
CA GLU A 215 -14.52 -8.82 14.33
C GLU A 215 -15.91 -8.21 14.55
N HIS A 216 -16.24 -7.79 15.78
CA HIS A 216 -17.49 -7.10 16.07
C HIS A 216 -17.49 -5.65 15.58
N ASP A 217 -16.37 -4.95 15.72
CA ASP A 217 -16.19 -3.60 15.16
C ASP A 217 -16.30 -3.64 13.63
N TYR A 218 -15.73 -4.67 13.02
CA TYR A 218 -15.80 -4.93 11.57
C TYR A 218 -17.25 -5.20 11.15
N ALA A 219 -17.94 -6.13 11.82
CA ALA A 219 -19.35 -6.42 11.57
C ALA A 219 -20.23 -5.17 11.72
N GLY A 220 -20.03 -4.39 12.79
CA GLY A 220 -20.77 -3.15 13.05
C GLY A 220 -20.55 -2.06 11.99
N ALA A 221 -19.40 -2.07 11.31
CA ALA A 221 -19.11 -1.18 10.19
C ALA A 221 -19.59 -1.73 8.82
N GLY A 222 -20.12 -2.95 8.78
CA GLY A 222 -20.56 -3.65 7.57
C GLY A 222 -19.43 -4.34 6.80
N VAL A 223 -18.28 -4.58 7.44
CA VAL A 223 -17.16 -5.33 6.87
C VAL A 223 -17.48 -6.82 6.94
N THR A 224 -17.32 -7.51 5.82
CA THR A 224 -17.63 -8.94 5.64
C THR A 224 -16.38 -9.82 5.74
N HIS A 225 -15.23 -9.29 5.35
CA HIS A 225 -13.99 -10.07 5.35
C HIS A 225 -12.74 -9.20 5.47
N PHE A 226 -11.66 -9.81 5.95
CA PHE A 226 -10.35 -9.18 6.11
C PHE A 226 -9.22 -10.20 5.99
N MET A 227 -7.99 -9.69 5.89
CA MET A 227 -6.77 -10.50 5.78
C MET A 227 -6.06 -10.66 7.13
N VAL A 228 -5.52 -11.85 7.36
CA VAL A 228 -4.60 -12.18 8.46
C VAL A 228 -3.36 -12.88 7.90
N ASP A 229 -2.29 -12.97 8.68
CA ASP A 229 -1.15 -13.80 8.30
C ASP A 229 -1.45 -15.28 8.54
N GLY A 230 -0.85 -16.18 7.75
CA GLY A 230 -1.08 -17.62 7.86
C GLY A 230 -0.90 -18.21 9.27
N PRO A 231 0.11 -17.78 10.06
CA PRO A 231 0.28 -18.24 11.44
C PRO A 231 -0.89 -17.89 12.37
N SER A 232 -1.65 -16.82 12.10
CA SER A 232 -2.84 -16.47 12.88
C SER A 232 -3.95 -17.51 12.76
N LEU A 233 -3.96 -18.29 11.68
CA LEU A 233 -4.86 -19.43 11.45
C LEU A 233 -4.21 -20.78 11.78
N HIS A 234 -3.18 -20.79 12.63
CA HIS A 234 -2.39 -21.98 12.95
C HIS A 234 -1.81 -22.68 11.70
N GLY A 235 -1.59 -21.92 10.62
CA GLY A 235 -1.08 -22.41 9.34
C GLY A 235 -2.12 -23.00 8.40
N ASP A 236 -3.39 -23.11 8.81
CA ASP A 236 -4.46 -23.62 7.94
C ASP A 236 -5.17 -22.48 7.20
N THR A 237 -4.61 -22.13 6.04
CA THR A 237 -5.09 -21.06 5.16
C THR A 237 -5.91 -21.56 3.97
N ALA A 238 -6.31 -22.83 3.98
CA ALA A 238 -6.92 -23.48 2.81
C ALA A 238 -8.38 -23.05 2.55
N LEU A 239 -9.00 -22.31 3.48
CA LEU A 239 -10.34 -21.74 3.38
C LEU A 239 -10.37 -20.43 4.19
N GLY A 240 -11.27 -19.52 3.85
CA GLY A 240 -11.64 -18.42 4.74
C GLY A 240 -12.35 -18.95 5.99
N ARG A 241 -12.25 -18.25 7.12
CA ARG A 241 -12.87 -18.69 8.38
C ARG A 241 -13.67 -17.57 9.05
N PRO A 242 -14.94 -17.80 9.43
CA PRO A 242 -15.63 -16.89 10.34
C PRO A 242 -14.84 -16.75 11.65
N VAL A 243 -14.84 -15.56 12.24
CA VAL A 243 -14.04 -15.26 13.44
C VAL A 243 -14.93 -15.17 14.66
N GLY A 244 -14.58 -15.93 15.70
CA GLY A 244 -15.32 -15.95 16.96
C GLY A 244 -16.77 -16.39 16.74
N ASP A 245 -17.70 -15.57 17.21
CA ASP A 245 -19.15 -15.70 17.05
C ASP A 245 -19.71 -14.73 15.99
N SER A 246 -18.85 -14.11 15.18
CA SER A 246 -19.23 -13.22 14.08
C SER A 246 -19.24 -13.94 12.72
N ASP A 247 -19.99 -13.38 11.77
CA ASP A 247 -19.96 -13.81 10.36
C ASP A 247 -18.80 -13.20 9.55
N VAL A 248 -17.91 -12.43 10.20
CA VAL A 248 -16.77 -11.78 9.51
C VAL A 248 -15.71 -12.82 9.21
N ILE A 249 -15.30 -12.91 7.94
CA ILE A 249 -14.41 -13.95 7.44
C ILE A 249 -12.96 -13.45 7.41
N ALA A 250 -12.06 -14.17 8.08
CA ALA A 250 -10.63 -13.98 7.97
C ALA A 250 -10.04 -14.89 6.88
N PHE A 251 -9.24 -14.31 5.98
CA PHE A 251 -8.43 -15.04 5.01
C PHE A 251 -6.95 -14.99 5.38
N GLY A 252 -6.30 -16.15 5.45
CA GLY A 252 -4.89 -16.25 5.79
C GLY A 252 -3.99 -16.17 4.56
N ARG A 253 -2.91 -15.40 4.63
CA ARG A 253 -1.85 -15.41 3.62
C ARG A 253 -1.15 -16.78 3.59
N ASP A 254 -1.09 -17.42 2.42
CA ASP A 254 -0.34 -18.66 2.23
C ASP A 254 1.17 -18.38 2.10
N LEU A 255 1.92 -18.68 3.16
CA LEU A 255 3.36 -18.40 3.20
C LEU A 255 4.18 -19.23 2.20
N GLN A 256 3.73 -20.44 1.85
CA GLN A 256 4.47 -21.29 0.92
C GLN A 256 4.46 -20.69 -0.49
N VAL A 257 3.34 -20.10 -0.89
CA VAL A 257 3.21 -19.40 -2.17
C VAL A 257 3.81 -17.99 -2.09
N SER A 258 3.47 -17.19 -1.06
CA SER A 258 3.95 -15.81 -0.94
C SER A 258 5.49 -15.73 -0.88
N TYR A 259 6.17 -16.67 -0.20
CA TYR A 259 7.63 -16.64 -0.10
C TYR A 259 8.38 -16.94 -1.40
N ARG A 260 7.71 -17.43 -2.45
CA ARG A 260 8.34 -17.50 -3.78
C ARG A 260 8.65 -16.12 -4.35
N VAL A 261 7.81 -15.14 -4.03
CA VAL A 261 8.03 -13.75 -4.45
C VAL A 261 8.72 -12.95 -3.35
N TRP A 262 8.27 -13.05 -2.10
CA TRP A 262 8.65 -12.15 -1.00
C TRP A 262 9.74 -12.72 -0.06
N SER A 263 10.40 -13.83 -0.41
CA SER A 263 11.50 -14.34 0.42
C SER A 263 12.72 -13.38 0.35
N PRO A 264 13.22 -12.88 1.50
CA PRO A 264 14.42 -12.03 1.53
C PRO A 264 15.70 -12.74 1.07
N LYS A 265 15.67 -14.08 1.00
CA LYS A 265 16.84 -14.91 0.67
C LYS A 265 16.77 -15.51 -0.73
N SER A 266 15.56 -15.78 -1.22
CA SER A 266 15.35 -16.66 -2.38
C SER A 266 14.15 -16.28 -3.23
N GLY A 267 13.54 -15.12 -3.01
CA GLY A 267 12.42 -14.65 -3.81
C GLY A 267 12.88 -14.25 -5.22
N TYR A 268 11.97 -14.33 -6.20
CA TYR A 268 12.24 -13.92 -7.57
C TYR A 268 12.91 -12.54 -7.72
N PRO A 269 12.50 -11.48 -6.98
CA PRO A 269 13.09 -10.15 -7.10
C PRO A 269 14.62 -10.10 -6.91
N GLY A 270 15.20 -11.04 -6.15
CA GLY A 270 16.64 -11.13 -5.93
C GLY A 270 17.42 -11.78 -7.09
N HIS A 271 16.77 -12.11 -8.21
CA HIS A 271 17.42 -12.81 -9.32
C HIS A 271 18.47 -11.93 -10.01
N ALA A 272 19.62 -12.52 -10.35
CA ALA A 272 20.78 -11.82 -10.89
C ALA A 272 20.56 -11.05 -12.20
N ALA A 273 19.46 -11.34 -12.92
CA ALA A 273 19.08 -10.67 -14.16
C ALA A 273 18.23 -9.41 -13.96
N TYR A 274 17.56 -9.27 -12.81
CA TYR A 274 16.62 -8.17 -12.56
C TYR A 274 17.32 -6.87 -12.20
N ARG A 275 16.64 -5.75 -12.47
CA ARG A 275 17.15 -4.40 -12.17
C ARG A 275 17.39 -4.27 -10.67
N ASP A 276 18.58 -3.82 -10.31
CA ASP A 276 18.97 -3.65 -8.91
C ASP A 276 18.32 -2.40 -8.33
N PHE A 277 17.62 -2.55 -7.21
CA PHE A 277 16.96 -1.41 -6.56
C PHE A 277 17.96 -0.43 -5.93
N HIS A 278 19.07 -0.94 -5.39
CA HIS A 278 19.98 -0.21 -4.52
C HIS A 278 21.16 0.46 -5.24
N THR A 279 21.36 0.14 -6.52
CA THR A 279 22.48 0.66 -7.31
C THR A 279 21.98 1.73 -8.27
N TYR A 280 22.37 2.96 -8.01
CA TYR A 280 22.00 4.12 -8.81
C TYR A 280 23.26 4.82 -9.34
N ASP A 281 23.10 5.46 -10.50
CA ASP A 281 24.09 6.39 -11.00
C ASP A 281 24.02 7.70 -10.20
N HIS A 282 25.14 8.13 -9.62
CA HIS A 282 25.17 9.28 -8.70
C HIS A 282 24.99 10.63 -9.40
N LEU A 283 25.10 10.69 -10.73
CA LEU A 283 24.82 11.90 -11.51
C LEU A 283 23.32 12.04 -11.78
N THR A 284 22.71 10.99 -12.34
CA THR A 284 21.32 11.05 -12.84
C THR A 284 20.28 10.49 -11.86
N GLY A 285 20.70 9.75 -10.83
CA GLY A 285 19.81 9.05 -9.90
C GLY A 285 19.02 7.90 -10.54
N LEU A 286 19.32 7.50 -11.78
CA LEU A 286 18.72 6.35 -12.45
C LEU A 286 19.36 5.04 -11.97
N LYS A 287 18.71 3.90 -12.19
CA LYS A 287 19.16 2.57 -11.72
C LYS A 287 19.75 1.74 -12.88
N PRO A 288 21.07 1.85 -13.16
CA PRO A 288 21.68 1.25 -14.36
C PRO A 288 21.97 -0.24 -14.24
N ALA A 289 22.03 -0.77 -13.03
CA ALA A 289 22.59 -2.10 -12.76
C ALA A 289 21.50 -3.17 -12.67
N ARG A 290 21.90 -4.43 -12.91
CA ARG A 290 21.16 -5.60 -12.45
C ARG A 290 21.74 -6.13 -11.15
N VAL A 291 20.96 -6.90 -10.40
CA VAL A 291 21.36 -7.48 -9.11
C VAL A 291 22.72 -8.18 -9.19
N THR A 292 23.00 -8.85 -10.31
CA THR A 292 24.27 -9.51 -10.66
C THR A 292 24.62 -10.72 -9.81
N GLY A 293 24.55 -10.59 -8.48
CA GLY A 293 24.72 -11.65 -7.51
C GLY A 293 24.58 -11.07 -6.11
N ARG A 294 24.16 -11.90 -5.15
CA ARG A 294 23.87 -11.50 -3.76
C ARG A 294 25.05 -10.84 -3.03
N HIS A 295 26.27 -11.24 -3.38
CA HIS A 295 27.51 -10.78 -2.74
C HIS A 295 28.30 -9.80 -3.61
N VAL A 296 27.71 -9.32 -4.71
CA VAL A 296 28.37 -8.36 -5.60
C VAL A 296 28.06 -6.95 -5.09
N PRO A 297 29.07 -6.16 -4.68
CA PRO A 297 28.87 -4.78 -4.24
C PRO A 297 28.40 -3.90 -5.40
N SER A 298 27.78 -2.75 -5.10
CA SER A 298 27.17 -1.87 -6.11
C SER A 298 28.15 -1.44 -7.21
N ASP A 299 29.42 -1.22 -6.87
CA ASP A 299 30.50 -0.86 -7.79
C ASP A 299 31.00 -2.02 -8.66
N GLY A 300 30.62 -3.26 -8.35
CA GLY A 300 30.90 -4.46 -9.13
C GLY A 300 29.71 -4.98 -9.94
N LYS A 301 28.52 -4.37 -9.82
CA LYS A 301 27.32 -4.85 -10.52
C LYS A 301 27.37 -4.52 -12.01
N ALA A 302 26.92 -5.48 -12.81
CA ALA A 302 26.87 -5.36 -14.26
C ALA A 302 25.69 -4.49 -14.72
N PRO A 303 25.75 -3.90 -15.92
CA PRO A 303 24.61 -3.21 -16.53
C PRO A 303 23.35 -4.07 -16.57
N TYR A 304 22.20 -3.41 -16.43
CA TYR A 304 20.89 -4.00 -16.61
C TYR A 304 20.66 -4.38 -18.08
N ASP A 305 20.18 -5.61 -18.29
CA ASP A 305 19.91 -6.20 -19.60
C ASP A 305 18.44 -6.65 -19.65
N PRO A 306 17.57 -5.91 -20.37
CA PRO A 306 16.15 -6.22 -20.45
C PRO A 306 15.85 -7.60 -21.02
N ALA A 307 16.64 -8.10 -21.98
CA ALA A 307 16.37 -9.41 -22.59
C ALA A 307 16.63 -10.54 -21.59
N ARG A 308 17.67 -10.41 -20.76
CA ARG A 308 17.95 -11.37 -19.68
C ARG A 308 16.90 -11.32 -18.59
N ALA A 309 16.44 -10.11 -18.25
CA ALA A 309 15.36 -9.93 -17.29
C ALA A 309 14.06 -10.56 -17.81
N ASP A 310 13.70 -10.34 -19.08
CA ASP A 310 12.50 -10.90 -19.69
C ASP A 310 12.49 -12.44 -19.71
N HIS A 311 13.63 -13.06 -20.05
CA HIS A 311 13.77 -14.51 -19.98
C HIS A 311 13.65 -15.04 -18.54
N ALA A 312 14.16 -14.30 -17.55
CA ALA A 312 13.99 -14.66 -16.15
C ALA A 312 12.52 -14.53 -15.71
N VAL A 313 11.78 -13.54 -16.21
CA VAL A 313 10.34 -13.42 -15.96
C VAL A 313 9.61 -14.67 -16.46
N ASP A 314 9.89 -15.14 -17.68
CA ASP A 314 9.22 -16.35 -18.21
C ASP A 314 9.45 -17.59 -17.33
N ALA A 315 10.69 -17.79 -16.89
CA ALA A 315 11.02 -18.89 -15.98
C ALA A 315 10.28 -18.76 -14.63
N HIS A 316 10.19 -17.55 -14.07
CA HIS A 316 9.51 -17.32 -12.80
C HIS A 316 7.99 -17.35 -12.91
N VAL A 317 7.41 -17.01 -14.06
CA VAL A 317 5.97 -17.21 -14.33
C VAL A 317 5.67 -18.70 -14.34
N ALA A 318 6.46 -19.50 -15.06
CA ALA A 318 6.27 -20.95 -15.10
C ALA A 318 6.43 -21.60 -13.71
N ASP A 319 7.46 -21.24 -12.95
CA ASP A 319 7.66 -21.73 -11.57
C ASP A 319 6.46 -21.37 -10.67
N PHE A 320 6.00 -20.12 -10.71
CA PHE A 320 4.91 -19.68 -9.84
C PHE A 320 3.59 -20.38 -10.17
N VAL A 321 3.28 -20.57 -11.46
CA VAL A 321 2.10 -21.34 -11.90
C VAL A 321 2.17 -22.75 -11.32
N GLU A 322 3.29 -23.45 -11.45
CA GLU A 322 3.43 -24.81 -10.91
C GLU A 322 3.35 -24.84 -9.37
N VAL A 323 3.92 -23.85 -8.68
CA VAL A 323 3.78 -23.71 -7.22
C VAL A 323 2.31 -23.59 -6.81
N VAL A 324 1.53 -22.71 -7.48
CA VAL A 324 0.11 -22.53 -7.18
C VAL A 324 -0.69 -23.80 -7.48
N ARG A 325 -0.44 -24.44 -8.62
CA ARG A 325 -1.12 -25.70 -8.99
C ARG A 325 -0.88 -26.80 -7.97
N ASN A 326 0.38 -26.98 -7.57
CA ASN A 326 0.77 -28.00 -6.60
C ASN A 326 0.16 -27.70 -5.22
N ARG A 327 0.18 -26.44 -4.80
CA ARG A 327 -0.42 -26.02 -3.52
C ARG A 327 -1.93 -26.27 -3.49
N LEU A 328 -2.65 -25.90 -4.55
CA LEU A 328 -4.09 -26.12 -4.66
C LEU A 328 -4.45 -27.61 -4.64
N ARG A 329 -3.70 -28.45 -5.36
CA ARG A 329 -3.90 -29.91 -5.34
C ARG A 329 -3.64 -30.49 -3.95
N SER A 330 -2.48 -30.19 -3.36
CA SER A 330 -2.09 -30.74 -2.06
C SER A 330 -3.08 -30.34 -0.95
N GLU A 331 -3.49 -29.08 -0.94
CA GLU A 331 -4.45 -28.60 0.06
C GLU A 331 -5.84 -29.17 -0.19
N SER A 332 -6.28 -29.29 -1.46
CA SER A 332 -7.58 -29.89 -1.77
C SER A 332 -7.65 -31.36 -1.38
N GLU A 333 -6.57 -32.11 -1.60
CA GLU A 333 -6.43 -33.50 -1.16
C GLU A 333 -6.45 -33.59 0.38
N ARG A 334 -5.70 -32.72 1.06
CA ARG A 334 -5.62 -32.67 2.53
C ARG A 334 -7.00 -32.44 3.17
N ILE A 335 -7.78 -31.51 2.64
CA ILE A 335 -9.09 -31.14 3.21
C ILE A 335 -10.27 -31.93 2.61
N GLY A 336 -10.03 -32.77 1.61
CA GLY A 336 -11.05 -33.60 0.95
C GLY A 336 -12.05 -32.81 0.09
N ARG A 337 -11.76 -31.55 -0.23
CA ARG A 337 -12.60 -30.66 -1.06
C ARG A 337 -11.75 -29.57 -1.72
N PRO A 338 -12.25 -28.86 -2.75
CA PRO A 338 -11.50 -27.76 -3.37
C PRO A 338 -11.03 -26.71 -2.33
N ALA A 339 -9.73 -26.42 -2.33
CA ALA A 339 -9.09 -25.46 -1.43
C ALA A 339 -8.98 -24.05 -2.04
N HIS A 340 -8.76 -23.07 -1.18
CA HIS A 340 -8.44 -21.69 -1.52
C HIS A 340 -6.98 -21.39 -1.15
N VAL A 341 -6.27 -20.68 -2.02
CA VAL A 341 -4.89 -20.27 -1.78
C VAL A 341 -4.78 -18.77 -2.04
N VAL A 342 -4.37 -18.02 -1.03
CA VAL A 342 -4.24 -16.56 -1.09
C VAL A 342 -2.76 -16.17 -1.05
N ALA A 343 -2.31 -15.45 -2.08
CA ALA A 343 -1.01 -14.77 -2.07
C ALA A 343 -1.22 -13.27 -1.92
N ALA A 344 -0.69 -12.67 -0.86
CA ALA A 344 -0.84 -11.25 -0.55
C ALA A 344 0.51 -10.53 -0.49
N PHE A 345 0.58 -9.32 -1.06
CA PHE A 345 1.80 -8.52 -1.19
C PHE A 345 1.51 -7.02 -1.09
N ASP A 346 2.51 -6.23 -0.68
CA ASP A 346 2.50 -4.78 -0.90
C ASP A 346 2.53 -4.48 -2.41
N THR A 347 1.74 -3.51 -2.85
CA THR A 347 1.65 -3.12 -4.27
C THR A 347 2.99 -2.61 -4.79
N GLU A 348 3.72 -1.84 -3.97
CA GLU A 348 5.02 -1.25 -4.31
C GLU A 348 6.09 -2.32 -4.57
N LEU A 349 5.85 -3.59 -4.19
CA LEU A 349 6.70 -4.69 -4.65
C LEU A 349 6.82 -4.68 -6.18
N PHE A 350 5.68 -4.53 -6.87
CA PHE A 350 5.60 -4.72 -8.30
C PHE A 350 5.90 -3.43 -9.04
N GLY A 351 7.17 -3.25 -9.34
CA GLY A 351 7.71 -2.20 -10.22
C GLY A 351 8.61 -1.21 -9.49
N HIS A 352 8.27 -0.85 -8.24
CA HIS A 352 9.14 -0.02 -7.41
C HIS A 352 10.31 -0.85 -6.83
N TRP A 353 10.06 -1.85 -5.98
CA TRP A 353 11.10 -2.72 -5.42
C TRP A 353 11.61 -3.77 -6.41
N TRP A 354 10.69 -4.41 -7.13
CA TRP A 354 10.98 -5.37 -8.21
C TRP A 354 10.52 -4.80 -9.54
N TYR A 355 11.46 -4.26 -10.32
CA TYR A 355 11.16 -3.51 -11.54
C TYR A 355 10.33 -4.30 -12.57
N GLU A 356 10.61 -5.58 -12.74
CA GLU A 356 9.93 -6.47 -13.68
C GLU A 356 8.59 -7.00 -13.15
N GLY A 357 8.22 -6.65 -11.91
CA GLY A 357 7.02 -7.10 -11.24
C GLY A 357 5.72 -6.89 -12.02
N PRO A 358 5.45 -5.73 -12.66
CA PRO A 358 4.26 -5.53 -13.46
C PRO A 358 4.19 -6.45 -14.68
N THR A 359 5.32 -6.67 -15.36
CA THR A 359 5.41 -7.62 -16.48
C THR A 359 5.14 -9.04 -16.00
N TRP A 360 5.71 -9.44 -14.87
CA TRP A 360 5.44 -10.74 -14.26
C TRP A 360 3.97 -10.89 -13.86
N LEU A 361 3.36 -9.88 -13.22
CA LEU A 361 1.94 -9.87 -12.84
C LEU A 361 1.05 -10.09 -14.06
N GLN A 362 1.31 -9.34 -15.14
CA GLN A 362 0.53 -9.45 -16.36
C GLN A 362 0.61 -10.86 -16.97
N ARG A 363 1.81 -11.45 -17.03
CA ARG A 363 2.02 -12.79 -17.58
C ARG A 363 1.42 -13.87 -16.69
N VAL A 364 1.59 -13.79 -15.36
CA VAL A 364 1.10 -14.80 -14.42
C VAL A 364 -0.42 -14.84 -14.34
N LEU A 365 -1.08 -13.67 -14.39
CA LEU A 365 -2.56 -13.58 -14.39
C LEU A 365 -3.20 -14.13 -15.67
N ARG A 366 -2.44 -14.24 -16.77
CA ARG A 366 -2.88 -14.97 -17.98
C ARG A 366 -2.55 -16.45 -17.91
N ALA A 367 -1.34 -16.78 -17.47
CA ALA A 367 -0.83 -18.15 -17.44
C ALA A 367 -1.56 -19.06 -16.44
N LEU A 368 -2.01 -18.53 -15.29
CA LEU A 368 -2.74 -19.30 -14.28
C LEU A 368 -4.04 -19.93 -14.85
N PRO A 369 -4.97 -19.15 -15.44
CA PRO A 369 -6.14 -19.71 -16.13
C PRO A 369 -5.79 -20.68 -17.27
N GLU A 370 -4.79 -20.37 -18.09
CA GLU A 370 -4.33 -21.24 -19.18
C GLU A 370 -3.83 -22.60 -18.68
N ALA A 371 -3.26 -22.64 -17.47
CA ALA A 371 -2.82 -23.85 -16.79
C ALA A 371 -3.92 -24.57 -15.98
N GLY A 372 -5.17 -24.13 -16.12
CA GLY A 372 -6.35 -24.74 -15.49
C GLY A 372 -6.61 -24.29 -14.05
N VAL A 373 -5.94 -23.24 -13.55
CA VAL A 373 -6.19 -22.66 -12.22
C VAL A 373 -7.36 -21.67 -12.31
N ARG A 374 -8.36 -21.82 -11.43
CA ARG A 374 -9.37 -20.79 -11.26
C ARG A 374 -8.78 -19.63 -10.46
N VAL A 375 -8.73 -18.44 -11.06
CA VAL A 375 -8.41 -17.19 -10.37
C VAL A 375 -9.71 -16.48 -9.97
N GLY A 376 -9.71 -15.84 -8.81
CA GLY A 376 -10.83 -15.02 -8.34
C GLY A 376 -10.44 -14.19 -7.12
N THR A 377 -11.39 -13.38 -6.66
CA THR A 377 -11.26 -12.45 -5.53
C THR A 377 -11.60 -13.12 -4.20
N LEU A 378 -11.45 -12.40 -3.08
CA LEU A 378 -11.89 -12.89 -1.76
C LEU A 378 -13.42 -12.99 -1.72
N ASN A 379 -14.14 -12.02 -2.29
CA ASN A 379 -15.59 -12.13 -2.47
C ASN A 379 -16.01 -13.34 -3.34
N ASP A 380 -15.25 -13.69 -4.38
CA ASP A 380 -15.51 -14.90 -5.16
C ASP A 380 -15.31 -16.17 -4.31
N ALA A 381 -14.32 -16.14 -3.41
CA ALA A 381 -14.06 -17.24 -2.48
C ALA A 381 -15.27 -17.45 -1.54
N ILE A 382 -15.78 -16.37 -0.95
CA ILE A 382 -16.99 -16.41 -0.10
C ILE A 382 -18.18 -16.94 -0.89
N SER A 383 -18.45 -16.35 -2.06
CA SER A 383 -19.61 -16.68 -2.90
C SER A 383 -19.59 -18.12 -3.41
N ALA A 384 -18.41 -18.67 -3.65
CA ALA A 384 -18.22 -20.06 -4.07
C ALA A 384 -18.09 -21.06 -2.91
N GLY A 385 -18.26 -20.61 -1.66
CA GLY A 385 -18.27 -21.47 -0.48
C GLY A 385 -16.89 -21.98 -0.06
N PHE A 386 -15.81 -21.25 -0.37
CA PHE A 386 -14.46 -21.49 0.16
C PHE A 386 -14.32 -20.95 1.60
N VAL A 387 -15.31 -21.29 2.43
CA VAL A 387 -15.42 -20.89 3.83
C VAL A 387 -15.49 -22.18 4.65
N GLY A 388 -14.63 -22.28 5.66
CA GLY A 388 -14.54 -23.40 6.59
C GLY A 388 -15.23 -23.11 7.93
N ASP A 389 -14.91 -23.92 8.92
CA ASP A 389 -15.44 -23.75 10.27
C ASP A 389 -14.88 -22.49 10.96
N PRO A 390 -15.67 -21.87 11.86
CA PRO A 390 -15.23 -20.72 12.64
C PRO A 390 -13.93 -20.97 13.42
N VAL A 391 -13.19 -19.90 13.68
CA VAL A 391 -11.92 -19.94 14.41
C VAL A 391 -11.84 -18.83 15.45
N ALA A 392 -11.22 -19.13 16.59
CA ALA A 392 -10.78 -18.12 17.54
C ALA A 392 -9.42 -17.58 17.10
N LEU A 393 -9.36 -16.32 16.65
CA LEU A 393 -8.11 -15.70 16.27
C LEU A 393 -7.36 -15.16 17.50
N PRO A 394 -6.04 -15.40 17.63
CA PRO A 394 -5.22 -14.78 18.66
C PRO A 394 -4.81 -13.36 18.26
N PRO A 395 -4.36 -12.52 19.22
CA PRO A 395 -3.62 -11.30 18.94
C PRO A 395 -2.49 -11.57 17.94
N SER A 396 -2.49 -10.86 16.81
CA SER A 396 -1.53 -11.11 15.74
C SER A 396 -1.32 -9.91 14.82
N SER A 397 -0.31 -10.00 13.97
CA SER A 397 -0.08 -9.14 12.81
C SER A 397 0.67 -9.92 11.74
N TRP A 398 0.80 -9.35 10.53
CA TRP A 398 1.69 -9.92 9.52
C TRP A 398 3.17 -9.51 9.66
N GLY A 399 3.49 -8.68 10.67
CA GLY A 399 4.81 -8.15 10.94
C GLY A 399 5.85 -9.18 11.37
N SER A 400 7.03 -8.70 11.74
CA SER A 400 8.07 -9.56 12.33
C SER A 400 7.61 -10.13 13.67
N GLY A 401 7.84 -11.42 13.88
CA GLY A 401 7.36 -12.17 15.05
C GLY A 401 5.88 -12.52 15.08
N LYS A 402 5.08 -12.02 14.11
CA LYS A 402 3.64 -12.32 13.98
C LYS A 402 2.79 -11.88 15.18
N ASP A 403 3.34 -10.94 15.94
CA ASP A 403 2.76 -10.31 17.12
C ASP A 403 2.75 -8.79 16.94
N TRP A 404 2.62 -8.02 18.02
CA TRP A 404 2.55 -6.56 17.96
C TRP A 404 3.89 -5.87 18.22
N GLN A 405 5.02 -6.59 18.33
CA GLN A 405 6.28 -6.00 18.80
C GLN A 405 6.82 -4.86 17.92
N VAL A 406 6.47 -4.85 16.63
CA VAL A 406 6.85 -3.78 15.69
C VAL A 406 6.10 -2.47 15.99
N TRP A 407 4.91 -2.53 16.60
CA TRP A 407 4.09 -1.36 16.90
C TRP A 407 3.92 -1.09 18.41
N ALA A 408 4.33 -2.04 19.24
CA ALA A 408 4.14 -2.03 20.70
C ALA A 408 5.41 -2.39 21.49
N GLY A 409 6.56 -2.56 20.84
CA GLY A 409 7.81 -2.92 21.49
C GLY A 409 8.55 -1.72 22.09
N ASP A 410 9.58 -2.01 22.90
CA ASP A 410 10.34 -1.00 23.65
C ASP A 410 10.90 0.14 22.79
N GLN A 411 11.30 -0.14 21.55
CA GLN A 411 11.86 0.86 20.62
C GLN A 411 10.87 1.95 20.19
N VAL A 412 9.57 1.69 20.32
CA VAL A 412 8.48 2.58 19.90
C VAL A 412 7.55 2.96 21.06
N ALA A 413 7.93 2.66 22.30
CA ALA A 413 7.14 2.96 23.49
C ALA A 413 6.83 4.47 23.63
N ASP A 414 7.75 5.33 23.16
CA ASP A 414 7.57 6.78 23.08
C ASP A 414 6.39 7.17 22.17
N LEU A 415 6.23 6.49 21.03
CA LEU A 415 5.11 6.70 20.12
C LEU A 415 3.80 6.16 20.68
N VAL A 416 3.82 5.00 21.36
CA VAL A 416 2.63 4.45 22.02
C VAL A 416 2.11 5.40 23.11
N GLN A 417 3.02 5.96 23.91
CA GLN A 417 2.68 6.98 24.91
C GLN A 417 2.12 8.25 24.25
N LEU A 418 2.81 8.77 23.22
CA LEU A 418 2.36 9.95 22.47
C LEU A 418 0.94 9.76 21.91
N ASN A 419 0.68 8.61 21.31
CA ASN A 419 -0.62 8.26 20.74
C ASN A 419 -1.72 8.28 21.80
N THR A 420 -1.46 7.68 22.97
CA THR A 420 -2.42 7.65 24.09
C THR A 420 -2.76 9.08 24.54
N GLU A 421 -1.75 9.90 24.82
CA GLU A 421 -1.92 11.28 25.30
C GLU A 421 -2.67 12.17 24.30
N VAL A 422 -2.34 12.07 23.01
CA VAL A 422 -2.96 12.89 21.94
C VAL A 422 -4.41 12.46 21.73
N VAL A 423 -4.69 11.16 21.68
CA VAL A 423 -6.05 10.64 21.50
C VAL A 423 -6.95 11.03 22.67
N GLU A 424 -6.50 10.90 23.92
CA GLU A 424 -7.26 11.35 25.09
C GLU A 424 -7.56 12.86 25.06
N THR A 425 -6.57 13.67 24.70
CA THR A 425 -6.72 15.12 24.56
C THR A 425 -7.73 15.48 23.47
N ALA A 426 -7.64 14.83 22.31
CA ALA A 426 -8.53 15.06 21.18
C ALA A 426 -9.97 14.67 21.50
N LEU A 427 -10.21 13.44 21.97
CA LEU A 427 -11.55 12.94 22.28
C LEU A 427 -12.23 13.79 23.36
N SER A 428 -11.53 14.09 24.45
CA SER A 428 -12.09 14.91 25.53
C SER A 428 -12.42 16.34 25.10
N THR A 429 -11.63 16.91 24.19
CA THR A 429 -11.87 18.25 23.66
C THR A 429 -13.05 18.26 22.69
N VAL A 430 -13.13 17.28 21.79
CA VAL A 430 -14.22 17.14 20.83
C VAL A 430 -15.55 16.87 21.54
N ASP A 431 -15.58 15.99 22.55
CA ASP A 431 -16.79 15.72 23.34
C ASP A 431 -17.32 16.98 24.04
N LYS A 432 -16.43 17.81 24.60
CA LYS A 432 -16.79 19.11 25.19
C LYS A 432 -17.31 20.08 24.14
N ALA A 433 -16.68 20.16 22.98
CA ALA A 433 -17.10 21.05 21.90
C ALA A 433 -18.48 20.66 21.35
N LEU A 434 -18.73 19.36 21.17
CA LEU A 434 -20.01 18.85 20.66
C LEU A 434 -21.14 18.97 21.68
N SER A 435 -20.86 18.81 22.99
CA SER A 435 -21.88 18.92 24.04
C SER A 435 -22.35 20.36 24.34
N GLN A 436 -21.58 21.38 23.96
CA GLN A 436 -21.93 22.79 24.17
C GLN A 436 -23.02 23.32 23.20
N THR A 437 -23.47 22.53 22.24
CA THR A 437 -24.55 22.90 21.32
C THR A 437 -25.93 22.51 21.88
N SER A 438 -26.51 23.39 22.72
CA SER A 438 -27.85 23.21 23.28
C SER A 438 -28.93 23.72 22.31
N GLY A 439 -29.88 22.86 21.91
CA GLY A 439 -31.16 23.29 21.32
C GLY A 439 -31.47 22.90 19.86
N GLY A 440 -30.63 22.09 19.20
CA GLY A 440 -30.86 21.56 17.85
C GLY A 440 -29.74 20.62 17.38
N PRO A 441 -29.79 20.08 16.14
CA PRO A 441 -28.67 19.34 15.58
C PRO A 441 -27.43 20.24 15.52
N ALA A 442 -26.33 19.81 16.14
CA ALA A 442 -25.09 20.56 16.12
C ALA A 442 -24.63 20.81 14.66
N PRO A 443 -24.29 22.05 14.27
CA PRO A 443 -23.62 22.29 12.99
C PRO A 443 -22.26 21.55 12.98
N ARG A 444 -21.79 21.19 11.79
CA ARG A 444 -20.44 20.64 11.61
C ARG A 444 -19.43 21.66 12.13
N ASP A 445 -18.41 21.20 12.87
CA ASP A 445 -17.38 22.05 13.46
C ASP A 445 -16.02 21.74 12.81
N PRO A 446 -15.55 22.58 11.85
CA PRO A 446 -14.28 22.36 11.17
C PRO A 446 -13.07 22.29 12.11
N VAL A 447 -13.15 22.92 13.29
CA VAL A 447 -12.09 22.85 14.30
C VAL A 447 -12.03 21.44 14.89
N ALA A 448 -13.18 20.87 15.26
CA ALA A 448 -13.26 19.51 15.76
C ALA A 448 -12.83 18.48 14.69
N ASP A 449 -13.22 18.71 13.44
CA ASP A 449 -12.78 17.87 12.31
C ASP A 449 -11.26 17.90 12.16
N GLN A 450 -10.62 19.08 12.24
CA GLN A 450 -9.16 19.17 12.13
C GLN A 450 -8.46 18.53 13.34
N ILE A 451 -9.00 18.66 14.56
CA ILE A 451 -8.45 17.96 15.74
C ILE A 451 -8.43 16.44 15.49
N LEU A 452 -9.53 15.85 15.02
CA LEU A 452 -9.59 14.42 14.73
C LEU A 452 -8.68 14.03 13.56
N ARG A 453 -8.58 14.87 12.53
CA ARG A 453 -7.71 14.63 11.38
C ARG A 453 -6.24 14.58 11.78
N GLU A 454 -5.75 15.57 12.52
CA GLU A 454 -4.37 15.57 13.03
C GLU A 454 -4.12 14.38 13.96
N THR A 455 -5.09 14.04 14.80
CA THR A 455 -4.99 12.86 15.69
C THR A 455 -4.84 11.58 14.87
N LEU A 456 -5.61 11.40 13.80
CA LEU A 456 -5.50 10.24 12.92
C LEU A 456 -4.15 10.18 12.20
N LEU A 457 -3.60 11.32 11.78
CA LEU A 457 -2.27 11.41 11.18
C LEU A 457 -1.16 11.11 12.20
N THR A 458 -1.32 11.50 13.47
CA THR A 458 -0.40 11.15 14.55
C THR A 458 -0.30 9.64 14.77
N VAL A 459 -1.42 8.93 14.72
CA VAL A 459 -1.50 7.51 15.11
C VAL A 459 -1.35 6.52 13.95
N SER A 460 -0.83 6.96 12.80
CA SER A 460 -0.56 6.07 11.66
C SER A 460 0.38 4.92 12.05
N SER A 461 0.13 3.70 11.56
CA SER A 461 1.00 2.55 11.84
C SER A 461 2.40 2.69 11.21
N ASP A 462 2.54 3.57 10.22
CA ASP A 462 3.79 3.85 9.52
C ASP A 462 4.91 4.33 10.44
N TRP A 463 4.57 5.19 11.42
CA TRP A 463 5.58 5.83 12.27
C TRP A 463 6.34 4.83 13.13
N PRO A 464 5.67 3.99 13.95
CA PRO A 464 6.38 2.94 14.67
C PRO A 464 7.02 1.91 13.73
N PHE A 465 6.41 1.58 12.58
CA PHE A 465 7.03 0.68 11.61
C PHE A 465 8.39 1.19 11.11
N MET A 466 8.47 2.45 10.66
CA MET A 466 9.70 3.07 10.18
C MET A 466 10.77 3.18 11.26
N VAL A 467 10.35 3.42 12.50
CA VAL A 467 11.25 3.43 13.66
C VAL A 467 11.80 2.03 13.93
N SER A 468 10.94 1.01 14.04
CA SER A 468 11.36 -0.36 14.34
C SER A 468 12.21 -1.00 13.25
N LYS A 469 12.07 -0.55 12.00
CA LYS A 469 12.90 -1.00 10.87
C LYS A 469 14.13 -0.16 10.61
N ASP A 470 14.31 0.93 11.36
CA ASP A 470 15.38 1.91 11.17
C ASP A 470 15.49 2.37 9.71
N SER A 471 14.34 2.51 9.03
CA SER A 471 14.29 2.89 7.61
C SER A 471 14.25 4.40 7.42
N ALA A 472 13.55 5.10 8.31
CA ALA A 472 13.47 6.57 8.37
C ALA A 472 13.04 7.04 9.77
N ALA A 473 13.69 6.51 10.81
CA ALA A 473 13.25 6.66 12.21
C ALA A 473 13.10 8.13 12.65
N ASP A 474 14.03 9.01 12.26
CA ASP A 474 13.99 10.43 12.59
C ASP A 474 12.82 11.15 11.92
N TYR A 475 12.58 10.84 10.65
CA TYR A 475 11.44 11.37 9.91
C TYR A 475 10.12 10.93 10.54
N ALA A 476 9.99 9.65 10.87
CA ALA A 476 8.79 9.08 11.48
C ALA A 476 8.46 9.72 12.83
N ARG A 477 9.45 9.88 13.72
CA ARG A 477 9.25 10.58 15.00
C ARG A 477 8.88 12.04 14.80
N TYR A 478 9.58 12.74 13.90
CA TYR A 478 9.25 14.12 13.56
C TYR A 478 7.80 14.24 13.10
N ARG A 479 7.34 13.37 12.20
CA ARG A 479 5.97 13.37 11.68
C ARG A 479 4.92 13.11 12.76
N ALA A 480 5.12 12.09 13.59
CA ALA A 480 4.21 11.79 14.70
C ALA A 480 4.09 13.00 15.66
N HIS A 481 5.22 13.60 16.03
CA HIS A 481 5.24 14.78 16.91
C HIS A 481 4.67 16.04 16.27
N LEU A 482 4.85 16.25 14.97
CA LEU A 482 4.30 17.39 14.23
C LEU A 482 2.76 17.37 14.28
N HIS A 483 2.15 16.25 13.91
CA HIS A 483 0.69 16.11 13.96
C HIS A 483 0.17 16.14 15.40
N ALA A 484 0.90 15.54 16.34
CA ALA A 484 0.54 15.61 17.76
C ALA A 484 0.54 17.05 18.28
N HIS A 485 1.52 17.85 17.86
CA HIS A 485 1.58 19.27 18.19
C HIS A 485 0.40 20.04 17.59
N ALA A 486 0.09 19.83 16.32
CA ALA A 486 -1.07 20.45 15.66
C ALA A 486 -2.38 20.13 16.40
N ALA A 487 -2.64 18.86 16.71
CA ALA A 487 -3.81 18.44 17.48
C ALA A 487 -3.89 19.12 18.85
N ARG A 488 -2.78 19.15 19.60
CA ARG A 488 -2.71 19.76 20.94
C ARG A 488 -2.89 21.26 20.92
N GLU A 489 -2.32 21.96 19.94
CA GLU A 489 -2.40 23.41 19.85
C GLU A 489 -3.82 23.87 19.51
N ILE A 490 -4.46 23.22 18.52
CA ILE A 490 -5.86 23.48 18.16
C ILE A 490 -6.78 23.15 19.35
N ALA A 491 -6.58 21.98 19.98
CA ALA A 491 -7.37 21.56 21.13
C ALA A 491 -7.21 22.50 22.33
N GLY A 492 -5.98 22.94 22.62
CA GLY A 492 -5.67 23.87 23.71
C GLY A 492 -6.32 25.24 23.50
N ALA A 493 -6.33 25.76 22.26
CA ALA A 493 -7.04 27.00 21.94
C ALA A 493 -8.56 26.85 22.11
N LEU A 494 -9.13 25.75 21.63
CA LEU A 494 -10.57 25.46 21.74
C LEU A 494 -11.00 25.28 23.21
N ALA A 495 -10.28 24.46 23.98
CA ALA A 495 -10.56 24.21 25.39
C ALA A 495 -10.43 25.46 26.27
N SER A 496 -9.61 26.44 25.87
CA SER A 496 -9.48 27.74 26.54
C SER A 496 -10.58 28.74 26.17
N GLY A 497 -11.58 28.35 25.37
CA GLY A 497 -12.63 29.24 24.86
C GLY A 497 -12.14 30.23 23.78
N ARG A 498 -10.90 30.11 23.28
CA ARG A 498 -10.32 30.99 22.25
C ARG A 498 -10.70 30.50 20.85
N ARG A 499 -12.00 30.45 20.55
CA ARG A 499 -12.52 29.81 19.32
C ARG A 499 -11.97 30.42 18.03
N ASP A 500 -11.83 31.73 17.94
CA ASP A 500 -11.25 32.39 16.76
C ASP A 500 -9.78 31.99 16.54
N ALA A 501 -9.02 31.78 17.62
CA ALA A 501 -7.65 31.30 17.52
C ALA A 501 -7.62 29.83 17.09
N ALA A 502 -8.50 29.00 17.65
CA ALA A 502 -8.62 27.59 17.25
C ALA A 502 -9.01 27.45 15.77
N GLN A 503 -9.92 28.30 15.27
CA GLN A 503 -10.30 28.35 13.86
C GLN A 503 -9.11 28.70 12.96
N ARG A 504 -8.34 29.76 13.29
CA ARG A 504 -7.15 30.14 12.51
C ARG A 504 -6.07 29.05 12.51
N LEU A 505 -5.87 28.38 13.64
CA LEU A 505 -4.93 27.25 13.75
C LEU A 505 -5.41 26.07 12.89
N ALA A 506 -6.69 25.71 13.01
CA ALA A 506 -7.28 24.62 12.23
C ALA A 506 -7.16 24.89 10.72
N GLU A 507 -7.52 26.08 10.25
CA GLU A 507 -7.35 26.50 8.85
C GLU A 507 -5.86 26.53 8.43
N GLY A 508 -4.97 26.88 9.36
CA GLY A 508 -3.53 26.91 9.13
C GLY A 508 -2.96 25.52 8.82
N TRP A 509 -3.23 24.56 9.70
CA TRP A 509 -2.82 23.16 9.55
C TRP A 509 -3.53 22.47 8.38
N ASN A 510 -4.83 22.76 8.18
CA ASN A 510 -5.62 22.19 7.09
C ASN A 510 -5.05 22.48 5.69
N ARG A 511 -4.26 23.54 5.50
CA ARG A 511 -3.61 23.80 4.20
C ARG A 511 -2.62 22.71 3.78
N ALA A 512 -1.93 22.10 4.74
CA ALA A 512 -1.01 20.99 4.49
C ALA A 512 -1.69 19.63 4.75
N ASP A 513 -2.63 19.60 5.69
CA ASP A 513 -3.27 18.39 6.19
C ASP A 513 -4.79 18.44 5.92
N GLY A 514 -5.14 18.71 4.66
CA GLY A 514 -6.52 18.95 4.20
C GLY A 514 -7.26 17.73 3.66
N LEU A 515 -6.67 16.53 3.79
CA LEU A 515 -7.26 15.27 3.33
C LEU A 515 -8.57 14.92 4.05
N PHE A 516 -9.41 14.06 3.46
CA PHE A 516 -10.71 13.65 4.04
C PHE A 516 -11.67 14.83 4.30
N GLY A 517 -11.98 15.61 3.26
CA GLY A 517 -12.89 16.77 3.37
C GLY A 517 -14.31 16.45 3.87
N ALA A 518 -14.74 15.18 3.80
CA ALA A 518 -16.02 14.71 4.30
C ALA A 518 -16.02 14.24 5.77
N LEU A 519 -14.84 14.12 6.41
CA LEU A 519 -14.70 13.74 7.82
C LEU A 519 -15.53 14.67 8.71
N ASP A 520 -16.37 14.11 9.57
CA ASP A 520 -17.30 14.89 10.40
C ASP A 520 -17.26 14.40 11.84
N ALA A 521 -16.73 15.24 12.74
CA ALA A 521 -16.58 14.95 14.16
C ALA A 521 -17.91 14.63 14.85
N ARG A 522 -19.06 15.06 14.30
CA ARG A 522 -20.39 14.73 14.84
C ARG A 522 -20.72 13.24 14.73
N ARG A 523 -20.02 12.50 13.85
CA ARG A 523 -20.15 11.05 13.67
C ARG A 523 -19.21 10.24 14.57
N LEU A 524 -18.40 10.89 15.41
CA LEU A 524 -17.63 10.21 16.44
C LEU A 524 -18.61 9.49 17.40
N PRO A 525 -18.46 8.17 17.62
CA PRO A 525 -19.27 7.43 18.58
C PRO A 525 -19.19 8.09 19.95
N ARG A 526 -20.25 8.04 20.77
CA ARG A 526 -20.31 8.69 22.10
C ARG A 526 -19.81 7.79 23.20
#